data_AF-A0A9D6QVB7-F1
#
_entry.id   AF-A0A9D6QVB7-F1
#
_cell.length_a   1.000
_cell.length_b   1.000
_cell.length_c   1.000
_cell.angle_alpha   90.00
_cell.angle_beta   90.00
_cell.angle_gamma   90.00
#
_symmetry.space_group_name_H-M   'P 1'
#
loop_
_entity.id
_entity.type
_entity.pdbx_description
1 polymer ?
#
loop_
_entity_poly.entity_id
_entity_poly.type
_entity_poly.pdbx_seq_one_letter_code
_entity_poly.pdbx_strand_id
1 'polypeptide(L)'
;MEQSRPTLRHDLVWALLLGGWAGLAALSPRRTGALWLSLPLVLIPLAWWMVSGASRWVLAFLAAAFLLPPLPLPWGDAGPHPALLPAALGLWAGVARLPAWRIRRNFLSASLVVFLLALLLSVPAAVLYSSPAVALGSLARVGLFAVSVYLFFYLADGPGRELAPERLVRLLFWAGTVSAAFACLDFYFQFPALARFAEQFVWLPGGVFRRAQGVFYEASTLGSFCVFLLVMMASIAVLQLGGRLRLSPALLLPAAIVCFVALILSFSRAAMISLVVALLALLWLERKRLQLTVKLAHWGAAAL
;
A
#
# COMPACT_ATOMS: atom_id res chain seq x y z
N MET A 1 -27.25 -8.59 22.47
CA MET A 1 -25.83 -8.96 22.62
C MET A 1 -25.66 -9.47 24.03
N GLU A 2 -25.81 -10.76 24.21
CA GLU A 2 -25.69 -11.45 25.48
C GLU A 2 -24.18 -11.54 25.80
N GLN A 3 -23.71 -10.72 26.73
CA GLN A 3 -22.33 -10.78 27.21
C GLN A 3 -22.15 -12.13 27.91
N SER A 4 -21.48 -13.07 27.25
CA SER A 4 -21.05 -14.33 27.85
C SER A 4 -20.22 -14.02 29.09
N ARG A 5 -20.78 -14.26 30.28
CA ARG A 5 -20.06 -14.09 31.55
C ARG A 5 -18.85 -15.04 31.51
N PRO A 6 -17.61 -14.54 31.65
CA PRO A 6 -16.46 -15.41 31.74
C PRO A 6 -16.65 -16.33 32.96
N THR A 7 -16.62 -17.64 32.73
CA THR A 7 -16.65 -18.60 33.84
C THR A 7 -15.24 -18.69 34.39
N LEU A 8 -15.10 -18.57 35.72
CA LEU A 8 -13.81 -18.56 36.44
C LEU A 8 -12.87 -19.69 36.01
N ARG A 9 -13.43 -20.84 35.58
CA ARG A 9 -12.69 -22.00 35.05
C ARG A 9 -12.03 -21.73 33.70
N HIS A 10 -12.68 -21.00 32.79
CA HIS A 10 -12.13 -20.69 31.47
C HIS A 10 -10.92 -19.76 31.57
N ASP A 11 -11.01 -18.74 32.42
CA ASP A 11 -9.94 -17.76 32.65
C ASP A 11 -8.72 -18.42 33.31
N LEU A 12 -8.94 -19.35 34.26
CA LEU A 12 -7.87 -20.12 34.90
C LEU A 12 -7.12 -21.03 33.91
N VAL A 13 -7.83 -21.68 32.98
CA VAL A 13 -7.19 -22.53 31.97
C VAL A 13 -6.31 -21.69 31.04
N TRP A 14 -6.79 -20.54 30.57
CA TRP A 14 -5.99 -19.65 29.74
C TRP A 14 -4.80 -19.05 30.49
N ALA A 15 -4.98 -18.68 31.76
CA ALA A 15 -3.90 -18.18 32.60
C ALA A 15 -2.80 -19.24 32.80
N LEU A 16 -3.16 -20.50 33.03
CA LEU A 16 -2.21 -21.61 33.15
C LEU A 16 -1.48 -21.90 31.83
N LEU A 17 -2.19 -21.89 30.70
CA LEU A 17 -1.59 -22.12 29.39
C LEU A 17 -0.63 -20.99 29.01
N LEU A 18 -1.03 -19.73 29.18
CA LEU A 18 -0.19 -18.56 28.90
C LEU A 18 1.00 -18.48 29.86
N GLY A 19 0.77 -18.75 31.16
CA GLY A 19 1.82 -18.80 32.17
C GLY A 19 2.84 -19.92 31.92
N GLY A 20 2.37 -21.11 31.56
CA GLY A 20 3.23 -22.24 31.17
C GLY A 20 4.03 -21.95 29.91
N TRP A 21 3.42 -21.33 28.90
CA TRP A 21 4.10 -20.93 27.67
C TRP A 21 5.15 -19.83 27.91
N ALA A 22 4.83 -18.85 28.76
CA ALA A 22 5.79 -17.83 29.19
C ALA A 22 6.96 -18.45 29.98
N GLY A 23 6.67 -19.44 30.84
CA GLY A 23 7.70 -20.23 31.53
C GLY A 23 8.62 -20.97 30.57
N LEU A 24 8.09 -21.62 29.53
CA LEU A 24 8.90 -22.28 28.49
C LEU A 24 9.76 -21.28 27.70
N ALA A 25 9.24 -20.09 27.39
CA ALA A 25 10.01 -19.03 26.75
C ALA A 25 11.14 -18.50 27.67
N ALA A 26 10.88 -18.37 28.97
CA ALA A 26 11.86 -17.93 29.96
C ALA A 26 12.96 -18.97 30.24
N LEU A 27 12.61 -20.27 30.19
CA LEU A 27 13.53 -21.39 30.36
C LEU A 27 14.36 -21.69 29.11
N SER A 28 14.10 -21.01 27.98
CA SER A 28 14.85 -21.24 26.75
C SER A 28 16.31 -20.79 26.89
N PRO A 29 17.30 -21.69 26.75
CA PRO A 29 18.71 -21.36 26.93
C PRO A 29 19.27 -20.46 25.82
N ARG A 30 18.59 -20.38 24.66
CA ARG A 30 18.95 -19.50 23.54
C ARG A 30 17.95 -18.36 23.45
N ARG A 31 18.45 -17.12 23.30
CA ARG A 31 17.62 -15.92 23.05
C ARG A 31 16.76 -16.07 21.78
N THR A 32 17.28 -16.76 20.77
CA THR A 32 16.53 -17.10 19.55
C THR A 32 15.38 -18.06 19.82
N GLY A 33 15.58 -19.06 20.69
CA GLY A 33 14.51 -19.99 21.10
C GLY A 33 13.37 -19.28 21.84
N ALA A 34 13.71 -18.34 22.73
CA ALA A 34 12.71 -17.52 23.43
C ALA A 34 11.90 -16.65 22.44
N LEU A 35 12.56 -16.07 21.43
CA LEU A 35 11.90 -15.31 20.36
C LEU A 35 10.97 -16.18 19.51
N TRP A 36 11.40 -17.38 19.14
CA TRP A 36 10.55 -18.31 18.38
C TRP A 36 9.33 -18.77 19.18
N LEU A 37 9.47 -18.92 20.50
CA LEU A 37 8.35 -19.28 21.39
C LEU A 37 7.40 -18.10 21.63
N SER A 38 7.88 -16.86 21.66
CA SER A 38 7.01 -15.68 21.82
C SER A 38 6.29 -15.30 20.53
N LEU A 39 6.83 -15.66 19.36
CA LEU A 39 6.29 -15.27 18.06
C LEU A 39 4.83 -15.70 17.83
N PRO A 40 4.41 -16.96 18.11
CA PRO A 40 3.00 -17.37 17.95
C PRO A 40 2.04 -16.60 18.87
N LEU A 41 2.46 -16.27 20.09
CA LEU A 41 1.65 -15.50 21.05
C LEU A 41 1.34 -14.09 20.56
N VAL A 42 2.15 -13.55 19.64
CA VAL A 42 1.91 -12.25 19.01
C VAL A 42 1.22 -12.41 17.66
N LEU A 43 1.72 -13.32 16.82
CA LEU A 43 1.24 -13.49 15.45
C LEU A 43 -0.19 -14.04 15.37
N ILE A 44 -0.54 -15.01 16.24
CA ILE A 44 -1.88 -15.62 16.20
C ILE A 44 -2.96 -14.61 16.60
N PRO A 45 -2.86 -13.88 17.74
CA PRO A 45 -3.83 -12.84 18.06
C PRO A 45 -3.87 -11.72 17.03
N LEU A 46 -2.73 -11.35 16.45
CA LEU A 46 -2.68 -10.33 15.39
C LEU A 46 -3.39 -10.81 14.11
N ALA A 47 -3.14 -12.04 13.66
CA ALA A 47 -3.81 -12.65 12.52
C ALA A 47 -5.32 -12.79 12.77
N TRP A 48 -5.70 -13.25 13.97
CA TRP A 48 -7.08 -13.34 14.39
C TRP A 48 -7.76 -11.96 14.38
N TRP A 49 -7.10 -10.95 14.95
CA TRP A 49 -7.59 -9.57 14.95
C TRP A 49 -7.80 -9.04 13.53
N MET A 50 -6.85 -9.29 12.62
CA MET A 50 -6.92 -8.88 11.21
C MET A 50 -8.11 -9.51 10.48
N VAL A 51 -8.35 -10.81 10.64
CA VAL A 51 -9.43 -11.53 9.94
C VAL A 51 -10.81 -11.29 10.58
N SER A 52 -10.85 -11.00 11.88
CA SER A 52 -12.08 -10.74 12.62
C SER A 52 -12.85 -9.50 12.13
N GLY A 53 -12.15 -8.50 11.57
CA GLY A 53 -12.76 -7.29 11.03
C GLY A 53 -12.54 -7.16 9.52
N ALA A 54 -13.59 -6.83 8.76
CA ALA A 54 -13.50 -6.72 7.31
C ALA A 54 -12.46 -5.69 6.84
N SER A 55 -12.25 -4.61 7.59
CA SER A 55 -11.34 -3.53 7.23
C SER A 55 -9.94 -3.63 7.83
N ARG A 56 -9.72 -4.51 8.82
CA ARG A 56 -8.49 -4.50 9.64
C ARG A 56 -7.27 -4.98 8.86
N TRP A 57 -7.43 -6.05 8.10
CA TRP A 57 -6.35 -6.54 7.24
C TRP A 57 -5.98 -5.52 6.15
N VAL A 58 -6.92 -4.74 5.63
CA VAL A 58 -6.64 -3.68 4.63
C VAL A 58 -5.74 -2.62 5.24
N LEU A 59 -6.06 -2.17 6.46
CA LEU A 59 -5.25 -1.19 7.18
C LEU A 59 -3.86 -1.75 7.49
N ALA A 60 -3.78 -3.01 7.94
CA ALA A 60 -2.52 -3.68 8.21
C ALA A 60 -1.68 -3.87 6.93
N PHE A 61 -2.31 -4.22 5.82
CA PHE A 61 -1.69 -4.36 4.50
C PHE A 61 -1.10 -3.03 4.04
N LEU A 62 -1.89 -1.95 4.04
CA LEU A 62 -1.44 -0.62 3.60
C LEU A 62 -0.36 -0.05 4.52
N ALA A 63 -0.52 -0.22 5.84
CA ALA A 63 0.50 0.20 6.79
C ALA A 63 1.81 -0.57 6.57
N ALA A 64 1.75 -1.89 6.42
CA ALA A 64 2.94 -2.70 6.14
C ALA A 64 3.57 -2.32 4.79
N ALA A 65 2.77 -2.14 3.74
CA ALA A 65 3.25 -1.81 2.40
C ALA A 65 3.92 -0.44 2.30
N PHE A 66 3.56 0.52 3.17
CA PHE A 66 4.14 1.88 3.13
C PHE A 66 5.21 2.11 4.18
N LEU A 67 5.14 1.42 5.32
CA LEU A 67 5.97 1.72 6.49
C LEU A 67 7.03 0.66 6.78
N LEU A 68 6.97 -0.52 6.16
CA LEU A 68 7.94 -1.57 6.42
C LEU A 68 8.80 -1.87 5.18
N PRO A 69 10.13 -1.96 5.33
CA PRO A 69 10.96 -2.50 4.28
C PRO A 69 10.67 -3.98 4.00
N PRO A 70 11.05 -4.47 2.82
CA PRO A 70 11.23 -5.91 2.60
C PRO A 70 12.24 -6.51 3.59
N LEU A 71 12.03 -7.77 3.94
CA LEU A 71 12.91 -8.47 4.87
C LEU A 71 14.26 -8.80 4.20
N PRO A 72 15.39 -8.75 4.93
CA PRO A 72 16.72 -9.05 4.41
C PRO A 72 16.95 -10.56 4.29
N LEU A 73 16.09 -11.25 3.54
CA LEU A 73 16.18 -12.69 3.25
C LEU A 73 16.60 -12.89 1.78
N PRO A 74 17.39 -13.92 1.46
CA PRO A 74 17.92 -14.15 0.11
C PRO A 74 16.84 -14.76 -0.81
N TRP A 75 15.75 -14.04 -1.03
CA TRP A 75 14.64 -14.49 -1.87
C TRP A 75 14.26 -13.46 -2.94
N GLY A 76 14.53 -13.81 -4.20
CA GLY A 76 14.37 -12.88 -5.33
C GLY A 76 15.38 -11.73 -5.26
N ASP A 77 15.13 -10.68 -6.03
CA ASP A 77 15.99 -9.49 -6.03
C ASP A 77 15.85 -8.70 -4.74
N ALA A 78 14.65 -8.78 -4.12
CA ALA A 78 14.22 -7.86 -3.08
C ALA A 78 14.07 -8.44 -1.65
N GLY A 79 14.06 -9.76 -1.49
CA GLY A 79 13.50 -10.37 -0.29
C GLY A 79 11.97 -10.23 -0.19
N PRO A 80 11.32 -10.99 0.70
CA PRO A 80 9.87 -10.98 0.82
C PRO A 80 9.39 -9.73 1.58
N HIS A 81 8.37 -9.07 1.05
CA HIS A 81 7.75 -7.92 1.72
C HIS A 81 6.79 -8.38 2.83
N PRO A 82 6.89 -7.84 4.06
CA PRO A 82 5.94 -8.17 5.15
C PRO A 82 4.46 -7.98 4.81
N ALA A 83 4.13 -7.08 3.86
CA ALA A 83 2.78 -6.81 3.41
C ALA A 83 2.10 -8.03 2.75
N LEU A 84 2.86 -9.01 2.26
CA LEU A 84 2.30 -10.23 1.67
C LEU A 84 1.52 -11.07 2.69
N LEU A 85 1.90 -11.02 3.98
CA LEU A 85 1.18 -11.75 5.04
C LEU A 85 -0.23 -11.17 5.28
N PRO A 86 -0.41 -9.85 5.55
CA PRO A 86 -1.74 -9.24 5.56
C PRO A 86 -2.52 -9.44 4.27
N ALA A 87 -1.87 -9.44 3.10
CA ALA A 87 -2.55 -9.68 1.82
C ALA A 87 -3.12 -11.10 1.73
N ALA A 88 -2.36 -12.12 2.14
CA ALA A 88 -2.82 -13.51 2.19
C ALA A 88 -3.97 -13.71 3.19
N LEU A 89 -3.86 -13.12 4.40
CA LEU A 89 -4.95 -13.10 5.37
C LEU A 89 -6.18 -12.34 4.84
N GLY A 90 -5.95 -11.29 4.05
CA GLY A 90 -6.98 -10.52 3.38
C GLY A 90 -7.76 -11.33 2.35
N LEU A 91 -7.06 -12.16 1.57
CA LEU A 91 -7.70 -13.12 0.66
C LEU A 91 -8.60 -14.09 1.43
N TRP A 92 -8.08 -14.66 2.52
CA TRP A 92 -8.87 -15.51 3.41
C TRP A 92 -10.09 -14.78 3.98
N ALA A 93 -9.92 -13.54 4.44
CA ALA A 93 -11.01 -12.72 4.96
C ALA A 93 -12.09 -12.40 3.90
N GLY A 94 -11.71 -12.30 2.63
CA GLY A 94 -12.66 -12.17 1.51
C GLY A 94 -13.44 -13.44 1.25
N VAL A 95 -12.76 -14.60 1.22
CA VAL A 95 -13.38 -15.92 1.03
C VAL A 95 -14.29 -16.28 2.20
N ALA A 96 -13.88 -16.01 3.44
CA ALA A 96 -14.69 -16.24 4.63
C ALA A 96 -15.98 -15.38 4.64
N ARG A 97 -16.05 -14.33 3.79
CA ARG A 97 -17.17 -13.40 3.70
C ARG A 97 -17.77 -13.35 2.28
N LEU A 98 -17.76 -14.48 1.56
CA LEU A 98 -18.40 -14.61 0.23
C LEU A 98 -19.81 -13.99 0.14
N PRO A 99 -20.71 -14.14 1.14
CA PRO A 99 -22.04 -13.53 1.07
C PRO A 99 -22.06 -11.99 1.05
N ALA A 100 -20.99 -11.33 1.49
CA ALA A 100 -20.90 -9.87 1.54
C ALA A 100 -20.47 -9.25 0.20
N TRP A 101 -20.07 -10.05 -0.79
CA TRP A 101 -19.66 -9.56 -2.10
C TRP A 101 -20.86 -9.18 -2.95
N ARG A 102 -20.86 -7.97 -3.50
CA ARG A 102 -21.86 -7.48 -4.46
C ARG A 102 -21.17 -6.76 -5.61
N ILE A 103 -20.58 -7.55 -6.51
CA ILE A 103 -19.81 -7.05 -7.65
C ILE A 103 -20.71 -6.25 -8.59
N ARG A 104 -20.41 -4.96 -8.73
CA ARG A 104 -21.12 -4.09 -9.68
C ARG A 104 -20.44 -4.19 -11.03
N ARG A 105 -21.23 -4.49 -12.07
CA ARG A 105 -20.75 -4.43 -13.45
C ARG A 105 -20.70 -2.98 -13.90
N ASN A 106 -19.51 -2.41 -13.87
CA ASN A 106 -19.22 -1.12 -14.45
C ASN A 106 -17.99 -1.23 -15.37
N PHE A 107 -17.77 -0.21 -16.20
CA PHE A 107 -16.69 -0.21 -17.18
C PHE A 107 -15.30 -0.33 -16.54
N LEU A 108 -15.08 0.32 -15.40
CA LEU A 108 -13.80 0.28 -14.68
C LEU A 108 -13.49 -1.12 -14.14
N SER A 109 -14.43 -1.74 -13.43
CA SER A 109 -14.36 -3.10 -12.94
C SER A 109 -14.12 -4.09 -14.08
N ALA A 110 -14.84 -3.94 -15.20
CA ALA A 110 -14.64 -4.79 -16.37
C ALA A 110 -13.24 -4.61 -16.98
N SER A 111 -12.77 -3.36 -17.11
CA SER A 111 -11.45 -3.06 -17.68
C SER A 111 -10.32 -3.63 -16.82
N LEU A 112 -10.42 -3.55 -15.49
CA LEU A 112 -9.47 -4.14 -14.56
C LEU A 112 -9.41 -5.66 -14.67
N VAL A 113 -10.57 -6.32 -14.80
CA VAL A 113 -10.63 -7.78 -14.97
C VAL A 113 -10.06 -8.19 -16.31
N VAL A 114 -10.44 -7.53 -17.41
CA VAL A 114 -9.91 -7.81 -18.75
C VAL A 114 -8.39 -7.62 -18.77
N PHE A 115 -7.88 -6.56 -18.15
CA PHE A 115 -6.45 -6.31 -18.06
C PHE A 115 -5.74 -7.39 -17.25
N LEU A 116 -6.28 -7.79 -16.09
CA LEU A 116 -5.73 -8.89 -15.29
C LEU A 116 -5.72 -10.22 -16.07
N LEU A 117 -6.80 -10.52 -16.81
CA LEU A 117 -6.87 -11.70 -17.65
C LEU A 117 -5.85 -11.65 -18.80
N ALA A 118 -5.65 -10.49 -19.44
CA ALA A 118 -4.64 -10.32 -20.47
C ALA A 118 -3.22 -10.58 -19.91
N LEU A 119 -2.94 -10.11 -18.69
CA LEU A 119 -1.68 -10.40 -18.00
C LEU A 119 -1.54 -11.89 -17.68
N LEU A 120 -2.58 -12.55 -17.18
CA LEU A 120 -2.58 -14.00 -16.92
C LEU A 120 -2.37 -14.82 -18.21
N LEU A 121 -2.99 -14.43 -19.31
CA LEU A 121 -2.84 -15.09 -20.62
C LEU A 121 -1.42 -14.94 -21.19
N SER A 122 -0.65 -13.94 -20.75
CA SER A 122 0.76 -13.81 -21.12
C SER A 122 1.66 -14.84 -20.43
N VAL A 123 1.25 -15.43 -19.31
CA VAL A 123 2.07 -16.38 -18.53
C VAL A 123 2.32 -17.70 -19.28
N PRO A 124 1.31 -18.36 -19.89
CA PRO A 124 1.56 -19.52 -20.74
C PRO A 124 2.54 -19.24 -21.89
N ALA A 125 2.45 -18.06 -22.52
CA ALA A 125 3.39 -17.68 -23.57
C ALA A 125 4.83 -17.58 -23.03
N ALA A 126 5.02 -17.08 -21.80
CA ALA A 126 6.34 -17.07 -21.16
C ALA A 126 6.89 -18.48 -20.90
N VAL A 127 6.03 -19.47 -20.60
CA VAL A 127 6.42 -20.88 -20.49
C VAL A 127 6.91 -21.41 -21.83
N LEU A 128 6.16 -21.14 -22.90
CA LEU A 128 6.43 -21.67 -24.24
C LEU A 128 7.65 -21.05 -24.91
N TYR A 129 7.87 -19.73 -24.73
CA TYR A 129 8.86 -18.97 -25.51
C TYR A 129 10.09 -18.51 -24.73
N SER A 130 10.15 -18.64 -23.41
CA SER A 130 11.28 -18.12 -22.62
C SER A 130 11.87 -19.18 -21.68
N SER A 131 11.13 -19.59 -20.65
CA SER A 131 11.47 -20.71 -19.76
C SER A 131 10.44 -20.84 -18.63
N PRO A 132 10.37 -21.99 -17.94
CA PRO A 132 9.54 -22.13 -16.73
C PRO A 132 9.90 -21.13 -15.61
N ALA A 133 11.18 -20.79 -15.46
CA ALA A 133 11.63 -19.83 -14.45
C ALA A 133 11.11 -18.41 -14.74
N VAL A 134 11.18 -17.98 -16.02
CA VAL A 134 10.63 -16.69 -16.46
C VAL A 134 9.11 -16.69 -16.27
N ALA A 135 8.42 -17.78 -16.58
CA ALA A 135 6.99 -17.89 -16.38
C ALA A 135 6.57 -17.79 -14.91
N LEU A 136 7.29 -18.43 -13.98
CA LEU A 136 7.04 -18.33 -12.55
C LEU A 136 7.27 -16.89 -12.04
N GLY A 137 8.34 -16.23 -12.51
CA GLY A 137 8.59 -14.82 -12.22
C GLY A 137 7.48 -13.90 -12.75
N SER A 138 7.00 -14.15 -13.97
CA SER A 138 5.86 -13.44 -14.55
C SER A 138 4.58 -13.69 -13.75
N LEU A 139 4.28 -14.94 -13.40
CA LEU A 139 3.12 -15.28 -12.57
C LEU A 139 3.15 -14.57 -11.21
N ALA A 140 4.33 -14.50 -10.57
CA ALA A 140 4.49 -13.75 -9.33
C ALA A 140 4.17 -12.26 -9.52
N ARG A 141 4.65 -11.62 -10.60
CA ARG A 141 4.31 -10.22 -10.93
C ARG A 141 2.81 -10.03 -11.19
N VAL A 142 2.18 -10.96 -11.92
CA VAL A 142 0.74 -10.94 -12.14
C VAL A 142 -0.02 -11.10 -10.83
N GLY A 143 0.44 -11.98 -9.93
CA GLY A 143 -0.12 -12.15 -8.59
C GLY A 143 -0.01 -10.89 -7.74
N LEU A 144 1.15 -10.21 -7.75
CA LEU A 144 1.35 -8.93 -7.07
C LEU A 144 0.40 -7.84 -7.63
N PHE A 145 0.24 -7.78 -8.94
CA PHE A 145 -0.74 -6.89 -9.58
C PHE A 145 -2.19 -7.25 -9.19
N ALA A 146 -2.50 -8.55 -9.12
CA ALA A 146 -3.82 -9.04 -8.72
C ALA A 146 -4.20 -8.62 -7.29
N VAL A 147 -3.23 -8.40 -6.39
CA VAL A 147 -3.50 -7.84 -5.05
C VAL A 147 -4.17 -6.46 -5.14
N SER A 148 -3.72 -5.59 -6.05
CA SER A 148 -4.33 -4.26 -6.25
C SER A 148 -5.75 -4.37 -6.82
N VAL A 149 -5.97 -5.28 -7.79
CA VAL A 149 -7.29 -5.55 -8.35
C VAL A 149 -8.23 -6.11 -7.29
N TYR A 150 -7.74 -7.07 -6.49
CA TYR A 150 -8.47 -7.64 -5.37
C TYR A 150 -8.85 -6.57 -4.34
N LEU A 151 -7.89 -5.70 -3.96
CA LEU A 151 -8.13 -4.62 -3.01
C LEU A 151 -9.20 -3.64 -3.52
N PHE A 152 -9.17 -3.30 -4.80
CA PHE A 152 -10.20 -2.48 -5.45
C PHE A 152 -11.59 -3.12 -5.28
N PHE A 153 -11.77 -4.38 -5.68
CA PHE A 153 -13.06 -5.05 -5.55
C PHE A 153 -13.48 -5.24 -4.10
N TYR A 154 -12.53 -5.54 -3.21
CA TYR A 154 -12.79 -5.72 -1.79
C TYR A 154 -13.37 -4.45 -1.14
N LEU A 155 -12.81 -3.29 -1.49
CA LEU A 155 -13.25 -1.98 -0.98
C LEU A 155 -14.49 -1.45 -1.69
N ALA A 156 -14.60 -1.61 -3.01
CA ALA A 156 -15.69 -1.05 -3.79
C ALA A 156 -16.97 -1.88 -3.70
N ASP A 157 -16.85 -3.21 -3.75
CA ASP A 157 -17.97 -4.15 -3.92
C ASP A 157 -18.00 -5.25 -2.85
N GLY A 158 -16.94 -5.40 -2.06
CA GLY A 158 -16.74 -6.49 -1.12
C GLY A 158 -17.07 -6.16 0.34
N PRO A 159 -16.53 -6.96 1.29
CA PRO A 159 -16.71 -6.76 2.72
C PRO A 159 -16.07 -5.46 3.24
N GLY A 160 -15.08 -4.91 2.53
CA GLY A 160 -14.36 -3.70 2.93
C GLY A 160 -15.15 -2.40 2.76
N ARG A 161 -16.35 -2.45 2.17
CA ARG A 161 -17.22 -1.27 1.95
C ARG A 161 -17.60 -0.52 3.22
N GLU A 162 -17.54 -1.19 4.38
CA GLU A 162 -17.77 -0.57 5.70
C GLU A 162 -16.63 0.39 6.09
N LEU A 163 -15.47 0.28 5.46
CA LEU A 163 -14.37 1.20 5.70
C LEU A 163 -14.75 2.58 5.16
N ALA A 164 -14.88 3.56 6.06
CA ALA A 164 -15.14 4.95 5.70
C ALA A 164 -14.11 5.44 4.66
N PRO A 165 -14.54 5.77 3.42
CA PRO A 165 -13.62 6.20 2.36
C PRO A 165 -12.78 7.42 2.78
N GLU A 166 -13.36 8.34 3.55
CA GLU A 166 -12.65 9.52 4.03
C GLU A 166 -11.49 9.15 4.95
N ARG A 167 -11.66 8.12 5.80
CA ARG A 167 -10.62 7.64 6.70
C ARG A 167 -9.49 6.98 5.93
N LEU A 168 -9.80 6.20 4.89
CA LEU A 168 -8.81 5.56 4.04
C LEU A 168 -7.97 6.61 3.31
N VAL A 169 -8.60 7.57 2.63
CA VAL A 169 -7.89 8.63 1.89
C VAL A 169 -6.99 9.44 2.82
N ARG A 170 -7.46 9.79 4.03
CA ARG A 170 -6.62 10.47 5.03
C ARG A 170 -5.43 9.64 5.48
N LEU A 171 -5.61 8.33 5.67
CA LEU A 171 -4.52 7.43 6.03
C LEU A 171 -3.49 7.35 4.90
N LEU A 172 -3.93 7.18 3.65
CA LEU A 172 -3.06 7.18 2.48
C LEU A 172 -2.29 8.51 2.36
N PHE A 173 -2.98 9.64 2.57
CA PHE A 173 -2.38 10.97 2.58
C PHE A 173 -1.28 11.09 3.63
N TRP A 174 -1.55 10.76 4.89
CA TRP A 174 -0.57 10.91 5.96
C TRP A 174 0.58 9.91 5.85
N ALA A 175 0.28 8.62 5.68
CA ALA A 175 1.30 7.58 5.53
C ALA A 175 2.18 7.88 4.31
N GLY A 176 1.56 8.33 3.20
CA GLY A 176 2.28 8.68 1.99
C GLY A 176 3.16 9.91 2.12
N THR A 177 2.64 10.97 2.73
CA THR A 177 3.41 12.20 2.98
C THR A 177 4.60 11.95 3.90
N VAL A 178 4.40 11.18 4.98
CA VAL A 178 5.48 10.79 5.89
C VAL A 178 6.54 9.94 5.17
N SER A 179 6.11 8.99 4.33
CA SER A 179 7.03 8.14 3.57
C SER A 179 7.84 8.95 2.55
N ALA A 180 7.22 9.91 1.86
CA ALA A 180 7.89 10.80 0.93
C ALA A 180 8.87 11.76 1.65
N ALA A 181 8.46 12.32 2.79
CA ALA A 181 9.33 13.16 3.61
C ALA A 181 10.56 12.37 4.10
N PHE A 182 10.34 11.15 4.58
CA PHE A 182 11.43 10.26 4.97
C PHE A 182 12.35 9.94 3.79
N ALA A 183 11.82 9.72 2.59
CA ALA A 183 12.65 9.48 1.40
C ALA A 183 13.54 10.70 1.05
N CYS A 184 13.05 11.93 1.23
CA CYS A 184 13.86 13.14 1.06
C CYS A 184 14.99 13.20 2.11
N LEU A 185 14.69 12.87 3.37
CA LEU A 185 15.71 12.80 4.43
C LEU A 185 16.72 11.68 4.15
N ASP A 186 16.27 10.53 3.69
CA ASP A 186 17.10 9.38 3.34
C ASP A 186 18.04 9.68 2.15
N PHE A 187 17.57 10.47 1.18
CA PHE A 187 18.42 10.95 0.09
C PHE A 187 19.56 11.86 0.62
N TYR A 188 19.25 12.74 1.57
CA TYR A 188 20.21 13.70 2.11
C TYR A 188 21.21 13.04 3.09
N PHE A 189 20.71 12.28 4.06
CA PHE A 189 21.52 11.68 5.13
C PHE A 189 22.08 10.31 4.81
N GLN A 190 21.59 9.65 3.75
CA GLN A 190 22.00 8.32 3.34
C GLN A 190 21.99 7.27 4.46
N PHE A 191 20.84 7.07 5.13
CA PHE A 191 20.72 6.08 6.21
C PHE A 191 21.17 4.67 5.77
N PRO A 192 21.67 3.82 6.69
CA PRO A 192 22.12 2.47 6.34
C PRO A 192 21.03 1.65 5.65
N ALA A 193 21.35 1.08 4.49
CA ALA A 193 20.42 0.22 3.77
C ALA A 193 20.26 -1.11 4.51
N LEU A 194 19.02 -1.42 4.93
CA LEU A 194 18.72 -2.66 5.64
C LEU A 194 18.66 -3.88 4.71
N ALA A 195 18.55 -3.68 3.40
CA ALA A 195 18.41 -4.75 2.42
C ALA A 195 19.18 -4.48 1.12
N ARG A 196 19.47 -5.57 0.38
CA ARG A 196 20.34 -5.60 -0.80
C ARG A 196 19.51 -5.41 -2.08
N PHE A 197 19.51 -4.23 -2.73
CA PHE A 197 18.75 -4.02 -3.97
C PHE A 197 19.54 -3.45 -5.14
N ALA A 198 19.08 -3.80 -6.34
CA ALA A 198 19.82 -3.75 -7.59
C ALA A 198 20.00 -2.35 -8.21
N GLU A 199 19.19 -1.34 -7.85
CA GLU A 199 19.35 0.01 -8.42
C GLU A 199 19.21 1.13 -7.36
N GLN A 200 20.22 1.26 -6.52
CA GLN A 200 20.25 2.29 -5.48
C GLN A 200 20.93 3.58 -5.93
N PHE A 201 21.74 3.53 -6.98
CA PHE A 201 22.66 4.61 -7.32
C PHE A 201 22.41 5.23 -8.69
N VAL A 202 22.68 6.53 -8.79
CA VAL A 202 22.77 7.29 -10.04
C VAL A 202 24.21 7.74 -10.22
N TRP A 203 24.73 7.55 -11.44
CA TRP A 203 26.06 7.96 -11.83
C TRP A 203 25.98 9.35 -12.48
N LEU A 204 26.49 10.36 -11.77
CA LEU A 204 26.61 11.71 -12.28
C LEU A 204 28.10 12.04 -12.49
N PRO A 205 28.44 13.02 -13.35
CA PRO A 205 29.84 13.41 -13.56
C PRO A 205 30.59 13.77 -12.27
N GLY A 206 29.85 14.27 -11.26
CA GLY A 206 30.39 14.61 -9.94
C GLY A 206 30.43 13.47 -8.93
N GLY A 207 30.04 12.25 -9.28
CA GLY A 207 30.13 11.08 -8.41
C GLY A 207 28.91 10.16 -8.44
N VAL A 208 28.95 9.15 -7.57
CA VAL A 208 27.89 8.15 -7.39
C VAL A 208 26.99 8.60 -6.25
N PHE A 209 25.73 8.87 -6.53
CA PHE A 209 24.75 9.31 -5.54
C PHE A 209 23.68 8.26 -5.35
N ARG A 210 23.27 8.02 -4.11
CA ARG A 210 22.11 7.17 -3.83
C ARG A 210 20.82 7.92 -4.17
N ARG A 211 19.92 7.29 -4.93
CA ARG A 211 18.60 7.86 -5.29
C ARG A 211 17.70 7.91 -4.04
N ALA A 212 16.68 8.77 -4.05
CA ALA A 212 15.67 8.76 -3.00
C ALA A 212 14.86 7.46 -3.09
N GLN A 213 14.77 6.74 -1.97
CA GLN A 213 14.05 5.46 -1.90
C GLN A 213 13.18 5.38 -0.64
N GLY A 214 13.65 5.93 0.48
CA GLY A 214 12.93 5.88 1.74
C GLY A 214 12.62 4.44 2.15
N VAL A 215 11.39 4.20 2.61
CA VAL A 215 10.95 2.89 3.12
C VAL A 215 10.79 1.83 2.03
N PHE A 216 10.71 2.23 0.76
CA PHE A 216 10.51 1.30 -0.35
C PHE A 216 11.82 0.64 -0.79
N TYR A 217 12.98 1.24 -0.46
CA TYR A 217 14.34 0.78 -0.80
C TYR A 217 14.57 0.47 -2.30
N GLU A 218 13.62 0.87 -3.17
CA GLU A 218 13.64 0.80 -4.62
C GLU A 218 13.04 2.10 -5.16
N ALA A 219 13.79 2.80 -6.01
CA ALA A 219 13.51 4.19 -6.35
C ALA A 219 12.30 4.33 -7.29
N SER A 220 12.07 3.36 -8.18
CA SER A 220 10.95 3.43 -9.11
C SER A 220 9.60 3.22 -8.41
N THR A 221 9.56 2.38 -7.38
CA THR A 221 8.40 2.15 -6.50
C THR A 221 8.05 3.41 -5.72
N LEU A 222 9.05 4.08 -5.11
CA LEU A 222 8.85 5.40 -4.50
C LEU A 222 8.29 6.38 -5.53
N GLY A 223 8.89 6.44 -6.73
CA GLY A 223 8.41 7.29 -7.81
C GLY A 223 6.94 7.06 -8.15
N SER A 224 6.54 5.83 -8.44
CA SER A 224 5.14 5.46 -8.73
C SER A 224 4.21 5.76 -7.55
N PHE A 225 4.67 5.59 -6.32
CA PHE A 225 3.90 5.94 -5.14
C PHE A 225 3.68 7.45 -5.00
N CYS A 226 4.71 8.27 -5.23
CA CYS A 226 4.60 9.72 -5.27
C CYS A 226 3.66 10.18 -6.39
N VAL A 227 3.69 9.55 -7.57
CA VAL A 227 2.73 9.81 -8.66
C VAL A 227 1.30 9.57 -8.20
N PHE A 228 1.03 8.42 -7.58
CA PHE A 228 -0.29 8.11 -7.05
C PHE A 228 -0.78 9.18 -6.05
N LEU A 229 0.07 9.59 -5.10
CA LEU A 229 -0.27 10.61 -4.11
C LEU A 229 -0.51 11.98 -4.73
N LEU A 230 0.34 12.40 -5.68
CA LEU A 230 0.19 13.67 -6.40
C LEU A 230 -1.12 13.71 -7.18
N VAL A 231 -1.46 12.64 -7.90
CA VAL A 231 -2.72 12.53 -8.64
C VAL A 231 -3.92 12.49 -7.69
N MET A 232 -3.80 11.80 -6.54
CA MET A 232 -4.83 11.81 -5.50
C MET A 232 -5.04 13.24 -4.95
N MET A 233 -3.97 13.97 -4.60
CA MET A 233 -4.06 15.35 -4.11
C MET A 233 -4.63 16.30 -5.16
N ALA A 234 -4.21 16.17 -6.42
CA ALA A 234 -4.81 16.90 -7.54
C ALA A 234 -6.31 16.59 -7.68
N SER A 235 -6.71 15.33 -7.58
CA SER A 235 -8.12 14.94 -7.62
C SER A 235 -8.93 15.52 -6.47
N ILE A 236 -8.37 15.55 -5.24
CA ILE A 236 -8.99 16.18 -4.08
C ILE A 236 -9.21 17.68 -4.31
N ALA A 237 -8.23 18.36 -4.92
CA ALA A 237 -8.33 19.78 -5.23
C ALA A 237 -9.37 20.06 -6.33
N VAL A 238 -9.32 19.32 -7.44
CA VAL A 238 -10.23 19.48 -8.60
C VAL A 238 -11.69 19.18 -8.20
N LEU A 239 -11.90 18.14 -7.41
CA LEU A 239 -13.23 17.72 -6.96
C LEU A 239 -13.70 18.46 -5.68
N GLN A 240 -12.91 19.41 -5.18
CA GLN A 240 -13.18 20.20 -3.96
C GLN A 240 -13.53 19.32 -2.74
N LEU A 241 -12.87 18.17 -2.62
CA LEU A 241 -13.13 17.19 -1.56
C LEU A 241 -12.44 17.54 -0.23
N GLY A 242 -11.67 18.62 -0.18
CA GLY A 242 -10.88 19.01 1.00
C GLY A 242 -11.70 19.15 2.28
N GLY A 243 -12.87 19.82 2.20
CA GLY A 243 -13.77 19.98 3.35
C GLY A 243 -14.31 18.65 3.88
N ARG A 244 -14.75 17.76 2.99
CA ARG A 244 -15.25 16.41 3.33
C ARG A 244 -14.15 15.54 3.95
N LEU A 245 -12.93 15.65 3.41
CA LEU A 245 -11.77 14.87 3.87
C LEU A 245 -11.05 15.51 5.06
N ARG A 246 -11.45 16.70 5.51
CA ARG A 246 -10.75 17.51 6.52
C ARG A 246 -9.27 17.74 6.16
N LEU A 247 -9.00 17.92 4.87
CA LEU A 247 -7.69 18.23 4.31
C LEU A 247 -7.75 19.64 3.73
N SER A 248 -7.12 20.60 4.40
CA SER A 248 -7.08 21.99 3.95
C SER A 248 -6.08 22.17 2.80
N PRO A 249 -6.25 23.19 1.94
CA PRO A 249 -5.26 23.54 0.92
C PRO A 249 -3.86 23.79 1.50
N ALA A 250 -3.80 24.36 2.72
CA ALA A 250 -2.57 24.59 3.45
C ALA A 250 -1.81 23.31 3.84
N LEU A 251 -2.50 22.16 3.90
CA LEU A 251 -1.87 20.84 4.09
C LEU A 251 -1.54 20.17 2.75
N LEU A 252 -2.42 20.30 1.76
CA LEU A 252 -2.25 19.65 0.46
C LEU A 252 -1.04 20.19 -0.31
N LEU A 253 -0.84 21.52 -0.30
CA LEU A 253 0.26 22.14 -1.03
C LEU A 253 1.65 21.69 -0.54
N PRO A 254 2.01 21.80 0.76
CA PRO A 254 3.31 21.35 1.22
C PRO A 254 3.49 19.84 1.04
N ALA A 255 2.44 19.03 1.24
CA ALA A 255 2.52 17.58 0.99
C ALA A 255 2.78 17.26 -0.49
N ALA A 256 2.14 17.99 -1.41
CA ALA A 256 2.39 17.87 -2.85
C ALA A 256 3.82 18.27 -3.21
N ILE A 257 4.35 19.37 -2.63
CA ILE A 257 5.75 19.78 -2.83
C ILE A 257 6.70 18.68 -2.38
N VAL A 258 6.51 18.13 -1.18
CA VAL A 258 7.35 17.04 -0.65
C VAL A 258 7.29 15.80 -1.56
N CYS A 259 6.11 15.39 -2.00
CA CYS A 259 5.95 14.25 -2.91
C CYS A 259 6.60 14.51 -4.27
N PHE A 260 6.51 15.74 -4.79
CA PHE A 260 7.12 16.11 -6.06
C PHE A 260 8.65 16.16 -5.97
N VAL A 261 9.19 16.69 -4.87
CA VAL A 261 10.63 16.66 -4.59
C VAL A 261 11.11 15.22 -4.48
N ALA A 262 10.44 14.36 -3.70
CA ALA A 262 10.77 12.94 -3.59
C ALA A 262 10.73 12.23 -4.96
N LEU A 263 9.74 12.55 -5.81
CA LEU A 263 9.64 12.04 -7.17
C LEU A 263 10.84 12.46 -8.04
N ILE A 264 11.24 13.73 -8.00
CA ILE A 264 12.44 14.20 -8.73
C ILE A 264 13.69 13.47 -8.24
N LEU A 265 13.87 13.39 -6.92
CA LEU A 265 15.03 12.75 -6.28
C LEU A 265 15.06 11.22 -6.47
N SER A 266 13.95 10.61 -6.87
CA SER A 266 13.91 9.20 -7.27
C SER A 266 14.56 8.96 -8.64
N PHE A 267 14.78 10.02 -9.44
CA PHE A 267 15.30 9.96 -10.82
C PHE A 267 14.56 8.98 -11.75
N SER A 268 13.28 8.69 -11.48
CA SER A 268 12.47 7.79 -12.29
C SER A 268 11.80 8.52 -13.47
N ARG A 269 12.38 8.37 -14.67
CA ARG A 269 11.82 8.94 -15.91
C ARG A 269 10.41 8.40 -16.20
N ALA A 270 10.21 7.09 -15.97
CA ALA A 270 8.93 6.44 -16.17
C ALA A 270 7.85 7.03 -15.24
N ALA A 271 8.18 7.29 -13.96
CA ALA A 271 7.25 7.90 -13.03
C ALA A 271 6.90 9.35 -13.41
N MET A 272 7.87 10.14 -13.88
CA MET A 272 7.60 11.50 -14.38
C MET A 272 6.65 11.51 -15.58
N ILE A 273 6.86 10.63 -16.56
CA ILE A 273 5.95 10.48 -17.70
C ILE A 273 4.57 10.03 -17.22
N SER A 274 4.51 9.06 -16.29
CA SER A 274 3.27 8.60 -15.71
C SER A 274 2.50 9.71 -14.99
N LEU A 275 3.19 10.63 -14.31
CA LEU A 275 2.55 11.79 -13.67
C LEU A 275 1.89 12.69 -14.72
N VAL A 276 2.63 13.04 -15.78
CA VAL A 276 2.11 13.90 -16.85
C VAL A 276 0.88 13.26 -17.51
N VAL A 277 0.97 11.98 -17.87
CA VAL A 277 -0.14 11.24 -18.48
C VAL A 277 -1.35 11.18 -17.55
N ALA A 278 -1.15 10.88 -16.26
CA ALA A 278 -2.24 10.79 -15.29
C ALA A 278 -2.91 12.15 -15.03
N LEU A 279 -2.13 13.24 -14.95
CA LEU A 279 -2.67 14.59 -14.80
C LEU A 279 -3.43 15.04 -16.06
N LEU A 280 -2.90 14.77 -17.27
CA LEU A 280 -3.60 15.05 -18.52
C LEU A 280 -4.92 14.27 -18.62
N ALA A 281 -4.92 12.99 -18.22
CA ALA A 281 -6.13 12.19 -18.16
C ALA A 281 -7.15 12.77 -17.17
N LEU A 282 -6.70 13.17 -15.97
CA LEU A 282 -7.57 13.82 -14.97
C LEU A 282 -8.17 15.13 -15.51
N LEU A 283 -7.36 15.99 -16.11
CA LEU A 283 -7.80 17.25 -16.74
C LEU A 283 -8.81 16.97 -17.86
N TRP A 284 -8.56 15.96 -18.69
CA TRP A 284 -9.44 15.59 -19.79
C TRP A 284 -10.80 15.07 -19.30
N LEU A 285 -10.80 14.22 -18.28
CA LEU A 285 -12.00 13.65 -17.69
C LEU A 285 -12.83 14.72 -16.97
N GLU A 286 -12.19 15.63 -16.23
CA GLU A 286 -12.87 16.66 -15.44
C GLU A 286 -12.96 18.03 -16.13
N ARG A 287 -12.68 18.10 -17.45
CA ARG A 287 -12.63 19.35 -18.23
C ARG A 287 -13.86 20.24 -18.07
N LYS A 288 -15.05 19.64 -18.00
CA LYS A 288 -16.32 20.38 -17.86
C LYS A 288 -16.43 21.05 -16.49
N ARG A 289 -15.99 20.37 -15.42
CA ARG A 289 -15.98 20.93 -14.07
C ARG A 289 -14.96 22.05 -13.95
N LEU A 290 -13.77 21.86 -14.50
CA LEU A 290 -12.71 22.87 -14.50
C LEU A 290 -13.15 24.15 -15.23
N GLN A 291 -13.82 24.02 -16.38
CA GLN A 291 -14.39 25.16 -17.10
C GLN A 291 -15.44 25.91 -16.27
N LEU A 292 -16.26 25.20 -15.48
CA LEU A 292 -17.24 25.82 -14.58
C LEU A 292 -16.55 26.57 -13.44
N THR A 293 -15.54 25.98 -12.81
CA THR A 293 -14.78 26.62 -11.72
C THR A 293 -14.04 27.87 -12.21
N VAL A 294 -13.39 27.81 -13.38
CA VAL A 294 -12.71 28.96 -13.99
C VAL A 294 -13.70 30.06 -14.33
N LYS A 295 -14.86 29.73 -14.89
CA LYS A 295 -15.94 30.70 -15.13
C LYS A 295 -16.41 31.35 -13.82
N LEU A 296 -16.69 30.57 -12.78
CA LEU A 296 -17.12 31.12 -11.48
C LEU A 296 -16.05 32.01 -10.84
N ALA A 297 -14.77 31.65 -10.94
CA ALA A 297 -13.67 32.47 -10.45
C ALA A 297 -13.56 33.80 -11.21
N HIS A 298 -13.70 33.78 -12.54
CA HIS A 298 -13.74 35.00 -13.34
C HIS A 298 -14.94 35.89 -13.03
N TRP A 299 -16.11 35.31 -12.75
CA TRP A 299 -17.31 36.08 -12.39
C TRP A 299 -17.21 36.66 -10.97
N GLY A 300 -16.63 35.93 -10.02
CA GLY A 300 -16.37 36.43 -8.67
C GLY A 300 -15.31 37.54 -8.62
N ALA A 301 -14.31 37.49 -9.51
CA ALA A 301 -13.30 38.55 -9.64
C ALA A 301 -13.80 39.79 -10.40
N ALA A 302 -14.85 39.66 -11.21
CA ALA A 302 -15.48 40.78 -11.91
C ALA A 302 -16.61 41.46 -11.09
N ALA A 303 -16.98 40.88 -9.94
CA ALA A 303 -18.02 41.38 -9.03
C ALA A 303 -17.46 42.07 -7.77
N LEU A 304 -16.14 42.29 -7.72
CA LEU A 304 -15.40 43.07 -6.73
C LEU A 304 -14.78 44.30 -7.41
#